data_AF-A0A0R1MAA4-F1
#
_entry.id   AF-A0A0R1MAA4-F1
#
_cell.length_a   1.000
_cell.length_b   1.000
_cell.length_c   1.000
_cell.angle_alpha   90.00
_cell.angle_beta   90.00
_cell.angle_gamma   90.00
#
_symmetry.space_group_name_H-M   'P 1'
#
loop_
_entity.id
_entity.type
_entity.pdbx_description
1 polymer ?
#
loop_
_entity_poly.entity_id
_entity_poly.type
_entity_poly.pdbx_seq_one_letter_code
_entity_poly.pdbx_strand_id
1 'polypeptide(L)'
;MRKMISKENKLLIRRYLYSMINMYGIIPLRHAYHIFSHQNPLLNIEEDDFWEFTMLDQSGQDYNVAGEGELAQVDLDEDDDEEFYLYGDWVLMDLPVDFKRIKALQKNRLYYVPVKDEFLRRENEWYYERTTATEEYRQYLKDSNPGLSDDRLEEAFFEALTQLHAVSYGKTVEETINSIPKALKKMGFNVKDDDEGDLRHLLRRMLDGTRQEALRGRMYKYHNLPSSLELLEREGLTDENVERIHTGELDAAEVADEIAAKAPDLAAQLMTLYQQ
;
A
#
# COMPACT_ATOMS: atom_id res chain seq x y z
N MET A 1 10.10 -1.60 -34.82
CA MET A 1 11.34 -1.35 -34.05
C MET A 1 10.89 -0.99 -32.65
N ARG A 2 11.05 -1.89 -31.67
CA ARG A 2 10.57 -1.70 -30.29
C ARG A 2 11.27 -0.45 -29.71
N LYS A 3 10.51 0.48 -29.14
CA LYS A 3 11.06 1.75 -28.66
C LYS A 3 11.67 1.48 -27.29
N MET A 4 13.00 1.40 -27.21
CA MET A 4 13.67 1.22 -25.92
C MET A 4 13.28 2.33 -24.94
N ILE A 5 12.82 1.95 -23.75
CA ILE A 5 12.52 2.88 -22.66
C ILE A 5 13.78 3.70 -22.36
N SER A 6 13.64 5.03 -22.37
CA SER A 6 14.75 5.94 -22.08
C SER A 6 15.27 5.73 -20.65
N LYS A 7 16.53 6.12 -20.38
CA LYS A 7 17.10 6.03 -19.03
C LYS A 7 16.28 6.83 -18.00
N GLU A 8 15.77 7.99 -18.39
CA GLU A 8 14.94 8.84 -17.54
C GLU A 8 13.59 8.18 -17.23
N ASN A 9 12.95 7.56 -18.22
CA ASN A 9 11.71 6.84 -18.04
C ASN A 9 11.90 5.61 -17.15
N LYS A 10 13.01 4.87 -17.30
CA LYS A 10 13.36 3.74 -16.42
C LYS A 10 13.50 4.20 -14.97
N LEU A 11 14.19 5.32 -14.74
CA LEU A 11 14.32 5.89 -13.40
C LEU A 11 12.94 6.23 -12.85
N LEU A 12 12.09 6.91 -13.63
CA LEU A 12 10.74 7.25 -13.19
C LEU A 12 9.91 6.00 -12.84
N ILE A 13 9.94 4.95 -13.67
CA ILE A 13 9.25 3.69 -13.38
C ILE A 13 9.70 3.15 -12.03
N ARG A 14 11.00 3.06 -11.75
CA ARG A 14 11.50 2.61 -10.44
C ARG A 14 10.93 3.42 -9.28
N ARG A 15 10.88 4.75 -9.41
CA ARG A 15 10.30 5.62 -8.37
C ARG A 15 8.83 5.28 -8.11
N TYR A 16 8.08 4.95 -9.17
CA TYR A 16 6.70 4.46 -9.04
C TYR A 16 6.64 3.09 -8.35
N LEU A 17 7.49 2.14 -8.74
CA LEU A 17 7.53 0.80 -8.12
C LEU A 17 7.83 0.89 -6.62
N TYR A 18 8.82 1.68 -6.21
CA TYR A 18 9.11 1.96 -4.80
C TYR A 18 7.95 2.65 -4.08
N SER A 19 7.28 3.59 -4.73
CA SER A 19 6.10 4.25 -4.15
C SER A 19 4.95 3.26 -3.95
N MET A 20 4.76 2.32 -4.88
CA MET A 20 3.70 1.30 -4.83
C MET A 20 3.93 0.28 -3.71
N ILE A 21 5.14 -0.28 -3.59
CA ILE A 21 5.44 -1.23 -2.50
C ILE A 21 5.34 -0.55 -1.13
N ASN A 22 5.74 0.73 -1.01
CA ASN A 22 5.63 1.48 0.24
C ASN A 22 4.19 1.91 0.57
N MET A 23 3.31 1.99 -0.42
CA MET A 23 1.89 2.33 -0.22
C MET A 23 1.00 1.13 -0.01
N TYR A 24 1.26 0.08 -0.77
CA TYR A 24 0.35 -1.04 -0.95
C TYR A 24 0.94 -2.33 -0.40
N GLY A 25 2.27 -2.44 -0.27
CA GLY A 25 2.94 -3.67 0.12
C GLY A 25 2.96 -4.71 -1.00
N ILE A 26 1.78 -5.05 -1.53
CA ILE A 26 1.57 -5.83 -2.75
C ILE A 26 0.61 -5.09 -3.71
N ILE A 27 0.78 -5.27 -5.01
CA ILE A 27 -0.12 -4.76 -6.05
C ILE A 27 -0.02 -5.63 -7.33
N PRO A 28 -1.14 -5.95 -8.00
CA PRO A 28 -1.10 -6.58 -9.33
C PRO A 28 -0.30 -5.73 -10.33
N LEU A 29 0.57 -6.34 -11.13
CA LEU A 29 1.48 -5.63 -12.03
C LEU A 29 0.71 -4.89 -13.13
N ARG A 30 -0.39 -5.48 -13.62
CA ARG A 30 -1.36 -4.81 -14.50
C ARG A 30 -1.89 -3.50 -13.89
N HIS A 31 -2.22 -3.54 -12.60
CA HIS A 31 -2.76 -2.39 -11.90
C HIS A 31 -1.69 -1.33 -11.61
N ALA A 32 -0.47 -1.76 -11.31
CA ALA A 32 0.69 -0.89 -11.23
C ALA A 32 0.94 -0.12 -12.54
N TYR A 33 0.87 -0.82 -13.68
CA TYR A 33 0.97 -0.18 -15.00
C TYR A 33 -0.15 0.85 -15.20
N HIS A 34 -1.39 0.53 -14.83
CA HIS A 34 -2.52 1.45 -15.01
C HIS A 34 -2.35 2.77 -14.23
N ILE A 35 -1.94 2.70 -12.97
CA ILE A 35 -1.62 3.91 -12.17
C ILE A 35 -0.49 4.70 -12.83
N PHE A 36 0.56 4.01 -13.30
CA PHE A 36 1.70 4.66 -13.94
C PHE A 36 1.30 5.35 -15.25
N SER A 37 0.60 4.67 -16.16
CA SER A 37 0.22 5.18 -17.46
C SER A 37 -0.74 6.35 -17.34
N HIS A 38 -1.73 6.26 -16.44
CA HIS A 38 -2.67 7.34 -16.17
C HIS A 38 -1.99 8.62 -15.69
N GLN A 39 -1.01 8.52 -14.77
CA GLN A 39 -0.28 9.68 -14.28
C GLN A 39 0.81 10.19 -15.24
N ASN A 40 1.09 9.45 -16.32
CA ASN A 40 2.16 9.75 -17.27
C ASN A 40 1.73 9.55 -18.75
N PRO A 41 0.57 10.10 -19.17
CA PRO A 41 -0.03 9.75 -20.47
C PRO A 41 0.82 10.19 -21.66
N LEU A 42 1.72 11.15 -21.49
CA LEU A 42 2.60 11.64 -22.56
C LEU A 42 3.83 10.76 -22.81
N LEU A 43 4.13 9.79 -21.93
CA LEU A 43 5.29 8.93 -22.11
C LEU A 43 5.08 7.84 -23.15
N ASN A 44 3.81 7.47 -23.43
CA ASN A 44 3.41 6.42 -24.38
C ASN A 44 4.28 5.16 -24.22
N ILE A 45 4.36 4.65 -22.99
CA ILE A 45 5.02 3.39 -22.67
C ILE A 45 3.93 2.33 -22.72
N GLU A 46 4.10 1.35 -23.59
CA GLU A 46 3.18 0.22 -23.70
C GLU A 46 3.30 -0.70 -22.49
N GLU A 47 2.23 -1.42 -22.17
CA GLU A 47 2.17 -2.35 -21.04
C GLU A 47 3.29 -3.39 -21.09
N ASP A 48 3.46 -4.06 -22.24
CA ASP A 48 4.51 -5.05 -22.45
C ASP A 48 5.92 -4.51 -22.18
N ASP A 49 6.18 -3.25 -22.53
CA ASP A 49 7.48 -2.63 -22.32
C ASP A 49 7.70 -2.31 -20.82
N PHE A 50 6.64 -1.88 -20.11
CA PHE A 50 6.66 -1.68 -18.66
C PHE A 50 6.90 -3.00 -17.92
N TRP A 51 6.18 -4.06 -18.30
CA TRP A 51 6.27 -5.38 -17.71
C TRP A 51 7.65 -6.00 -17.94
N GLU A 52 8.14 -6.00 -19.19
CA GLU A 52 9.48 -6.52 -19.53
C GLU A 52 10.56 -5.81 -18.70
N PHE A 53 10.50 -4.48 -18.59
CA PHE A 53 11.44 -3.75 -17.75
C PHE A 53 11.33 -4.15 -16.28
N THR A 54 10.13 -4.16 -15.72
CA THR A 54 9.90 -4.38 -14.28
C THR A 54 10.29 -5.79 -13.85
N MET A 55 9.99 -6.80 -14.69
CA MET A 55 10.35 -8.19 -14.43
C MET A 55 11.86 -8.46 -14.56
N LEU A 56 12.56 -7.78 -15.47
CA LEU A 56 13.99 -7.99 -15.70
C LEU A 56 14.88 -7.16 -14.76
N ASP A 57 14.37 -6.03 -14.24
CA ASP A 57 15.12 -5.04 -13.49
C ASP A 57 14.93 -5.18 -11.96
N GLN A 58 15.05 -6.41 -11.46
CA GLN A 58 14.88 -6.72 -10.03
C GLN A 58 16.22 -6.76 -9.27
N SER A 59 17.36 -6.83 -9.98
CA SER A 59 18.67 -6.97 -9.34
C SER A 59 19.05 -5.75 -8.49
N GLY A 60 19.27 -5.98 -7.19
CA GLY A 60 19.67 -4.95 -6.24
C GLY A 60 18.58 -3.91 -5.95
N GLN A 61 17.32 -4.27 -6.20
CA GLN A 61 16.15 -3.50 -5.79
C GLN A 61 15.51 -4.17 -4.57
N ASP A 62 14.74 -3.40 -3.80
CA ASP A 62 14.03 -3.91 -2.61
C ASP A 62 12.58 -4.34 -2.93
N TYR A 63 12.24 -4.36 -4.22
CA TYR A 63 11.01 -4.92 -4.76
C TYR A 63 11.27 -6.14 -5.61
N ASN A 64 10.28 -7.02 -5.67
CA ASN A 64 10.27 -8.21 -6.50
C ASN A 64 8.95 -8.36 -7.25
N VAL A 65 8.97 -9.17 -8.29
CA VAL A 65 7.81 -9.55 -9.08
C VAL A 65 7.75 -11.06 -9.19
N ALA A 66 6.62 -11.63 -8.80
CA ALA A 66 6.37 -13.06 -8.89
C ALA A 66 4.91 -13.32 -9.29
N GLY A 67 4.68 -14.47 -9.91
CA GLY A 67 3.35 -14.94 -10.28
C GLY A 67 2.53 -15.31 -9.03
N GLU A 68 1.21 -15.19 -9.12
CA GLU A 68 0.32 -15.52 -8.02
C GLU A 68 0.46 -16.98 -7.58
N GLY A 69 0.66 -17.91 -8.52
CA GLY A 69 0.83 -19.33 -8.22
C GLY A 69 2.07 -19.57 -7.35
N GLU A 70 3.18 -18.92 -7.70
CA GLU A 70 4.43 -18.95 -6.94
C GLU A 70 4.23 -18.39 -5.52
N LEU A 71 3.62 -17.22 -5.40
CA LEU A 71 3.40 -16.55 -4.11
C LEU A 71 2.42 -17.30 -3.20
N ALA A 72 1.38 -17.89 -3.78
CA ALA A 72 0.39 -18.68 -3.05
C ALA A 72 0.84 -20.13 -2.80
N GLN A 73 1.94 -20.57 -3.42
CA GLN A 73 2.41 -21.96 -3.47
C GLN A 73 1.28 -22.91 -3.88
N VAL A 74 0.65 -22.59 -5.00
CA VAL A 74 -0.37 -23.42 -5.63
C VAL A 74 0.03 -23.65 -7.08
N ASP A 75 -0.16 -24.88 -7.56
CA ASP A 75 -0.04 -25.17 -8.98
C ASP A 75 -1.26 -24.56 -9.67
N LEU A 76 -1.02 -23.63 -10.59
CA LEU A 76 -2.04 -23.13 -11.51
C LEU A 76 -2.17 -24.10 -12.69
N ASP A 77 -3.38 -24.25 -13.24
CA ASP A 77 -3.56 -25.06 -14.44
C ASP A 77 -2.89 -24.37 -15.65
N GLU A 78 -2.43 -25.13 -16.65
CA GLU A 78 -1.72 -24.57 -17.83
C GLU A 78 -2.55 -23.52 -18.63
N ASP A 79 -3.88 -23.53 -18.43
CA ASP A 79 -4.83 -22.64 -19.10
C ASP A 79 -5.22 -21.40 -18.26
N ASP A 80 -4.71 -21.26 -17.03
CA ASP A 80 -5.02 -20.12 -16.15
C ASP A 80 -4.15 -18.90 -16.51
N ASP A 81 -4.77 -17.74 -16.74
CA ASP A 81 -4.07 -16.46 -16.87
C ASP A 81 -3.42 -16.11 -15.52
N GLU A 82 -2.11 -16.27 -15.39
CA GLU A 82 -1.37 -15.99 -14.16
C GLU A 82 -1.24 -14.47 -13.92
N GLU A 83 -1.72 -14.00 -12.76
CA GLU A 83 -1.51 -12.62 -12.33
C GLU A 83 -0.13 -12.45 -11.68
N PHE A 84 0.63 -11.45 -12.10
CA PHE A 84 1.92 -11.11 -11.48
C PHE A 84 1.74 -10.02 -10.44
N TYR A 85 2.39 -10.14 -9.30
CA TYR A 85 2.36 -9.13 -8.24
C TYR A 85 3.72 -8.47 -8.08
N LEU A 86 3.72 -7.14 -8.02
CA LEU A 86 4.81 -6.36 -7.45
C LEU A 86 4.69 -6.37 -5.93
N TYR A 87 5.77 -6.64 -5.21
CA TYR A 87 5.81 -6.61 -3.75
C TYR A 87 7.15 -6.14 -3.21
N GLY A 88 7.15 -5.61 -1.97
CA GLY A 88 8.38 -5.30 -1.23
C GLY A 88 8.87 -6.49 -0.41
N ASP A 89 10.19 -6.68 -0.31
CA ASP A 89 10.77 -7.85 0.39
C ASP A 89 10.41 -7.96 1.87
N TRP A 90 10.23 -6.82 2.53
CA TRP A 90 9.82 -6.76 3.93
C TRP A 90 8.38 -7.21 4.18
N VAL A 91 7.55 -7.25 3.12
CA VAL A 91 6.12 -7.56 3.19
C VAL A 91 5.89 -9.08 3.23
N LEU A 92 6.66 -9.83 2.47
CA LEU A 92 6.46 -11.26 2.22
C LEU A 92 7.63 -12.10 2.75
N MET A 93 7.87 -12.04 4.06
CA MET A 93 8.97 -12.78 4.70
C MET A 93 8.66 -14.27 4.92
N ASP A 94 7.38 -14.62 5.10
CA ASP A 94 6.91 -16.00 5.32
C ASP A 94 5.86 -16.42 4.27
N LEU A 95 6.34 -16.78 3.08
CA LEU A 95 5.49 -17.32 2.01
C LEU A 95 5.03 -18.76 2.31
N PRO A 96 3.77 -19.12 2.01
CA PRO A 96 2.73 -18.32 1.34
C PRO A 96 1.83 -17.56 2.33
N VAL A 97 2.14 -17.62 3.63
CA VAL A 97 1.25 -17.16 4.70
C VAL A 97 1.05 -15.65 4.63
N ASP A 98 2.13 -14.88 4.48
CA ASP A 98 2.06 -13.42 4.45
C ASP A 98 1.33 -12.92 3.20
N PHE A 99 1.57 -13.53 2.03
CA PHE A 99 0.88 -13.19 0.78
C PHE A 99 -0.63 -13.41 0.91
N LYS A 100 -1.04 -14.60 1.35
CA LYS A 100 -2.46 -14.93 1.55
C LYS A 100 -3.11 -13.98 2.56
N ARG A 101 -2.39 -13.60 3.63
CA ARG A 101 -2.87 -12.68 4.66
C ARG A 101 -3.08 -11.28 4.13
N ILE A 102 -2.07 -10.66 3.52
CA ILE A 102 -2.16 -9.29 3.03
C ILE A 102 -3.19 -9.18 1.90
N LYS A 103 -3.23 -10.17 0.98
CA LYS A 103 -4.24 -10.24 -0.07
C LYS A 103 -5.66 -10.31 0.50
N ALA A 104 -5.89 -11.14 1.52
CA ALA A 104 -7.19 -11.21 2.20
C ALA A 104 -7.58 -9.90 2.90
N LEU A 105 -6.62 -9.19 3.49
CA LEU A 105 -6.88 -7.90 4.15
C LEU A 105 -7.20 -6.77 3.16
N GLN A 106 -6.53 -6.77 2.01
CA GLN A 106 -6.72 -5.79 0.94
C GLN A 106 -7.97 -6.01 0.10
N LYS A 107 -8.45 -7.26 0.02
CA LYS A 107 -9.50 -7.70 -0.91
C LYS A 107 -10.68 -6.72 -0.98
N ASN A 108 -11.10 -6.39 -2.20
CA ASN A 108 -12.21 -5.50 -2.50
C ASN A 108 -12.10 -4.08 -1.92
N ARG A 109 -10.90 -3.58 -1.62
CA ARG A 109 -10.72 -2.19 -1.22
C ARG A 109 -10.32 -1.35 -2.42
N LEU A 110 -10.73 -0.09 -2.42
CA LEU A 110 -10.22 0.87 -3.40
C LEU A 110 -8.77 1.19 -3.08
N TYR A 111 -7.93 1.24 -4.10
CA TYR A 111 -6.60 1.84 -3.99
C TYR A 111 -6.76 3.33 -3.66
N TYR A 112 -5.87 3.84 -2.81
CA TYR A 112 -5.68 5.27 -2.68
C TYR A 112 -4.60 5.69 -3.67
N VAL A 113 -4.98 6.46 -4.69
CA VAL A 113 -4.05 6.98 -5.70
C VAL A 113 -3.96 8.50 -5.57
N PRO A 114 -3.00 9.03 -4.80
CA PRO A 114 -2.79 10.48 -4.71
C PRO A 114 -2.24 11.05 -6.02
N VAL A 115 -2.29 12.37 -6.15
CA VAL A 115 -1.61 13.08 -7.23
C VAL A 115 -0.12 12.72 -7.29
N LYS A 116 0.44 12.72 -8.50
CA LYS A 116 1.80 12.26 -8.82
C LYS A 116 2.89 12.71 -7.84
N ASP A 117 2.93 14.00 -7.50
CA ASP A 117 3.99 14.53 -6.62
C ASP A 117 3.90 13.95 -5.20
N GLU A 118 2.69 13.72 -4.70
CA GLU A 118 2.49 13.09 -3.39
C GLU A 118 2.72 11.58 -3.47
N PHE A 119 2.34 10.94 -4.59
CA PHE A 119 2.66 9.54 -4.85
C PHE A 119 4.17 9.29 -4.78
N LEU A 120 4.96 10.07 -5.53
CA LEU A 120 6.40 9.90 -5.67
C LEU A 120 7.21 10.28 -4.42
N ARG A 121 6.63 10.96 -3.43
CA ARG A 121 7.29 11.15 -2.13
C ARG A 121 7.46 9.83 -1.38
N ARG A 122 6.58 8.87 -1.66
CA ARG A 122 6.56 7.56 -1.03
C ARG A 122 7.57 6.60 -1.61
N GLU A 123 8.34 7.00 -2.62
CA GLU A 123 9.57 6.31 -3.00
C GLU A 123 10.51 6.18 -1.78
N ASN A 124 10.56 7.20 -0.93
CA ASN A 124 11.26 7.12 0.34
C ASN A 124 10.41 6.31 1.34
N GLU A 125 10.89 5.13 1.73
CA GLU A 125 10.26 4.25 2.74
C GLU A 125 10.06 4.95 4.10
N TRP A 126 10.89 5.96 4.40
CA TRP A 126 10.82 6.75 5.64
C TRP A 126 9.87 7.95 5.54
N TYR A 127 9.22 8.15 4.40
CA TYR A 127 8.24 9.21 4.24
C TYR A 127 6.99 8.92 5.08
N TYR A 128 6.62 9.90 5.90
CA TYR A 128 5.37 9.88 6.65
C TYR A 128 4.62 11.18 6.46
N GLU A 129 3.29 11.11 6.56
CA GLU A 129 2.45 12.31 6.51
C GLU A 129 2.48 13.01 7.87
N ARG A 130 2.84 14.30 7.86
CA ARG A 130 2.78 15.13 9.05
C ARG A 130 1.32 15.44 9.37
N THR A 131 0.84 14.86 10.46
CA THR A 131 -0.48 15.11 11.02
C THR A 131 -0.34 15.82 12.37
N THR A 132 -1.42 16.41 12.87
CA THR A 132 -1.43 16.96 14.23
C THR A 132 -1.03 15.90 15.27
N ALA A 133 -1.47 14.65 15.09
CA ALA A 133 -1.12 13.56 16.00
C ALA A 133 0.37 13.18 15.97
N THR A 134 1.01 13.16 14.79
CA THR A 134 2.47 12.90 14.72
C THR A 134 3.27 14.02 15.36
N GLU A 135 2.85 15.28 15.20
CA GLU A 135 3.53 16.41 15.85
C GLU A 135 3.32 16.43 17.37
N GLU A 136 2.12 16.12 17.84
CA GLU A 136 1.83 15.94 19.26
C GLU A 136 2.65 14.80 19.87
N TYR A 137 2.83 13.69 19.15
CA TYR A 137 3.68 12.58 19.60
C TYR A 137 5.15 12.96 19.68
N ARG A 138 5.66 13.70 18.69
CA ARG A 138 7.01 14.28 18.76
C ARG A 138 7.19 15.20 19.97
N GLN A 139 6.20 16.03 20.25
CA GLN A 139 6.22 16.92 21.41
C GLN A 139 6.18 16.13 22.73
N TYR A 140 5.34 15.09 22.82
CA TYR A 140 5.29 14.18 23.96
C TYR A 140 6.67 13.55 24.23
N LEU A 141 7.37 13.08 23.19
CA LEU A 141 8.71 12.51 23.32
C LEU A 141 9.70 13.54 23.88
N LYS A 142 9.67 14.79 23.39
CA LYS A 142 10.51 15.90 23.87
C LYS A 142 10.24 16.25 25.33
N ASP A 143 8.97 16.43 25.70
CA ASP A 143 8.58 16.87 27.04
C ASP A 143 8.86 15.80 28.10
N SER A 144 8.66 14.53 27.73
CA SER A 144 8.88 13.40 28.64
C SER A 144 10.37 13.04 28.77
N ASN A 145 11.21 13.47 27.82
CA ASN A 145 12.62 13.13 27.72
C ASN A 145 13.53 14.35 27.39
N PRO A 146 13.53 15.42 28.21
CA PRO A 146 14.16 16.71 27.89
C PRO A 146 15.70 16.68 27.77
N GLY A 147 16.35 15.56 28.09
CA GLY A 147 17.80 15.38 28.00
C GLY A 147 18.27 14.56 26.79
N LEU A 148 17.36 14.09 25.93
CA LEU A 148 17.72 13.31 24.74
C LEU A 148 17.92 14.22 23.53
N SER A 149 18.82 13.81 22.62
CA SER A 149 19.04 14.49 21.34
C SER A 149 17.88 14.29 20.38
N ASP A 150 17.71 15.18 19.41
CA ASP A 150 16.69 15.05 18.37
C ASP A 150 16.81 13.70 17.63
N ASP A 151 18.03 13.24 17.30
CA ASP A 151 18.24 11.93 16.65
C ASP A 151 17.69 10.75 17.48
N ARG A 152 17.83 10.79 18.81
CA ARG A 152 17.26 9.76 19.69
C ARG A 152 15.75 9.84 19.72
N LEU A 153 15.18 11.04 19.71
CA LEU A 153 13.74 11.23 19.67
C LEU A 153 13.15 10.76 18.33
N GLU A 154 13.86 10.98 17.21
CA GLU A 154 13.50 10.44 15.90
C GLU A 154 13.50 8.91 15.90
N GLU A 155 14.49 8.26 16.52
CA GLU A 155 14.52 6.80 16.63
C GLU A 155 13.26 6.25 17.34
N ALA A 156 12.86 6.86 18.46
CA ALA A 156 11.62 6.49 19.14
C ALA A 156 10.37 6.78 18.30
N PHE A 157 10.37 7.88 17.55
CA PHE A 157 9.27 8.22 16.64
C PHE A 157 9.09 7.15 15.57
N PHE A 158 10.17 6.77 14.89
CA PHE A 158 10.12 5.75 13.85
C PHE A 158 9.86 4.35 14.40
N GLU A 159 10.36 4.00 15.59
CA GLU A 159 9.98 2.75 16.25
C GLU A 159 8.46 2.64 16.44
N ALA A 160 7.82 3.71 16.93
CA ALA A 160 6.38 3.73 17.10
C ALA A 160 5.65 3.65 15.75
N LEU A 161 6.10 4.41 14.74
CA LEU A 161 5.51 4.38 13.40
C LEU A 161 5.60 2.98 12.77
N THR A 162 6.76 2.35 12.81
CA THR A 162 6.99 0.97 12.33
C THR A 162 6.07 -0.02 13.04
N GLN A 163 5.91 0.09 14.36
CA GLN A 163 4.98 -0.76 15.08
C GLN A 163 3.53 -0.52 14.64
N LEU A 164 3.09 0.73 14.44
CA LEU A 164 1.75 1.04 13.95
C LEU A 164 1.48 0.45 12.55
N HIS A 165 2.48 0.36 11.68
CA HIS A 165 2.37 -0.34 10.38
C HIS A 165 2.16 -1.85 10.54
N ALA A 166 2.53 -2.46 11.68
CA ALA A 166 2.30 -3.89 11.93
C ALA A 166 0.81 -4.29 11.92
N VAL A 167 -0.10 -3.32 12.04
CA VAL A 167 -1.54 -3.54 11.85
C VAL A 167 -1.84 -4.04 10.43
N SER A 168 -1.10 -3.56 9.42
CA SER A 168 -1.22 -4.05 8.04
C SER A 168 -0.82 -5.53 7.88
N TYR A 169 0.00 -6.04 8.79
CA TYR A 169 0.53 -7.40 8.71
C TYR A 169 -0.19 -8.38 9.65
N GLY A 170 -1.33 -7.96 10.21
CA GLY A 170 -2.26 -8.82 10.95
C GLY A 170 -2.23 -8.66 12.47
N LYS A 171 -1.42 -7.73 13.02
CA LYS A 171 -1.53 -7.41 14.44
C LYS A 171 -2.81 -6.63 14.72
N THR A 172 -3.41 -6.87 15.87
CA THR A 172 -4.53 -6.03 16.31
C THR A 172 -4.05 -4.64 16.71
N VAL A 173 -4.95 -3.66 16.65
CA VAL A 173 -4.69 -2.29 17.13
C VAL A 173 -4.28 -2.31 18.59
N GLU A 174 -4.98 -3.09 19.42
CA GLU A 174 -4.70 -3.17 20.85
C GLU A 174 -3.32 -3.76 21.12
N GLU A 175 -2.96 -4.89 20.49
CA GLU A 175 -1.63 -5.47 20.66
C GLU A 175 -0.52 -4.48 20.30
N THR A 176 -0.70 -3.78 19.17
CA THR A 176 0.25 -2.81 18.65
C THR A 176 0.41 -1.59 19.55
N ILE A 177 -0.70 -0.97 19.94
CA ILE A 177 -0.68 0.20 20.82
C ILE A 177 -0.15 -0.17 22.21
N ASN A 178 -0.39 -1.41 22.65
CA ASN A 178 0.07 -1.88 23.94
C ASN A 178 1.54 -2.29 23.97
N SER A 179 2.18 -2.52 22.82
CA SER A 179 3.61 -2.84 22.74
C SER A 179 4.50 -1.61 22.72
N ILE A 180 4.04 -0.50 22.13
CA ILE A 180 4.87 0.71 21.95
C ILE A 180 5.40 1.28 23.28
N PRO A 181 4.59 1.53 24.33
CA PRO A 181 5.11 2.00 25.62
C PRO A 181 6.20 1.08 26.21
N LYS A 182 6.04 -0.24 26.06
CA LYS A 182 7.01 -1.23 26.54
C LYS A 182 8.30 -1.18 25.74
N ALA A 183 8.21 -1.00 24.42
CA ALA A 183 9.38 -0.86 23.55
C ALA A 183 10.16 0.41 23.88
N LEU A 184 9.47 1.54 24.05
CA LEU A 184 10.09 2.81 24.46
C LEU A 184 10.84 2.67 25.81
N LYS A 185 10.20 2.07 26.82
CA LYS A 185 10.85 1.79 28.11
C LYS A 185 12.09 0.92 27.94
N LYS A 186 12.04 -0.12 27.10
CA LYS A 186 13.19 -0.99 26.78
C LYS A 186 14.31 -0.24 26.07
N MET A 187 13.98 0.75 25.25
CA MET A 187 14.93 1.65 24.59
C MET A 187 15.48 2.75 25.50
N GLY A 188 15.06 2.79 26.78
CA GLY A 188 15.53 3.75 27.78
C GLY A 188 14.78 5.08 27.79
N PHE A 189 13.62 5.17 27.14
CA PHE A 189 12.76 6.35 27.19
C PHE A 189 11.89 6.33 28.44
N ASN A 190 11.68 7.51 29.00
CA ASN A 190 10.77 7.73 30.10
C ASN A 190 9.32 7.72 29.57
N VAL A 191 8.54 6.76 30.04
CA VAL A 191 7.09 6.66 29.83
C VAL A 191 6.50 6.38 31.20
N LYS A 192 5.83 7.36 31.80
CA LYS A 192 5.26 7.18 33.14
C LYS A 192 3.99 6.34 33.07
N ASP A 193 3.74 5.54 34.10
CA ASP A 193 2.61 4.60 34.14
C ASP A 193 1.25 5.32 34.16
N ASP A 194 1.18 6.49 34.79
CA ASP A 194 0.02 7.38 34.80
C ASP A 194 -0.23 8.06 33.44
N ASP A 195 0.82 8.30 32.66
CA ASP A 195 0.76 8.91 31.33
C ASP A 195 0.47 7.87 30.21
N GLU A 196 0.50 6.56 30.50
CA GLU A 196 0.31 5.52 29.48
C GLU A 196 -1.07 5.58 28.81
N GLY A 197 -2.11 5.99 29.53
CA GLY A 197 -3.47 6.14 28.96
C GLY A 197 -3.50 7.20 27.86
N ASP A 198 -2.92 8.36 28.15
CA ASP A 198 -2.86 9.49 27.21
C ASP A 198 -1.95 9.17 26.03
N LEU A 199 -0.81 8.53 26.27
CA LEU A 199 0.06 8.04 25.21
C LEU A 199 -0.68 7.06 24.28
N ARG A 200 -1.43 6.09 24.82
CA ARG A 200 -2.20 5.14 24.00
C ARG A 200 -3.27 5.84 23.17
N HIS A 201 -3.93 6.87 23.72
CA HIS A 201 -4.89 7.67 22.97
C HIS A 201 -4.22 8.43 21.81
N LEU A 202 -3.05 9.01 22.06
CA LEU A 202 -2.25 9.68 21.04
C LEU A 202 -1.79 8.71 19.94
N LEU A 203 -1.36 7.50 20.31
CA LEU A 203 -0.97 6.45 19.35
C LEU A 203 -2.15 5.99 18.48
N ARG A 204 -3.38 5.91 19.01
CA ARG A 204 -4.59 5.66 18.18
C ARG A 204 -4.79 6.75 17.14
N ARG A 205 -4.69 8.01 17.56
CA ARG A 205 -4.83 9.16 16.63
C ARG A 205 -3.71 9.19 15.60
N MET A 206 -2.50 8.77 15.97
CA MET A 206 -1.39 8.63 15.03
C MET A 206 -1.69 7.52 14.02
N LEU A 207 -2.12 6.34 14.48
CA LEU A 207 -2.53 5.23 13.63
C LEU A 207 -3.61 5.64 12.63
N ASP A 208 -4.64 6.35 13.08
CA ASP A 208 -5.72 6.88 12.24
C ASP A 208 -5.23 7.74 11.07
N GLY A 209 -4.10 8.42 11.24
CA GLY A 209 -3.44 9.23 10.22
C GLY A 209 -2.39 8.48 9.38
N THR A 210 -2.00 7.27 9.80
CA THR A 210 -1.01 6.44 9.08
C THR A 210 -1.70 5.68 7.95
N ARG A 211 -1.07 5.67 6.77
CA ARG A 211 -1.51 4.83 5.64
C ARG A 211 -1.12 3.39 5.87
N GLN A 212 -2.00 2.48 5.47
CA GLN A 212 -1.85 1.06 5.72
C GLN A 212 -1.86 0.30 4.39
N GLU A 213 -0.85 -0.53 4.21
CA GLU A 213 -0.66 -1.42 3.07
C GLU A 213 -1.85 -2.38 2.94
N ALA A 214 -2.34 -2.92 4.07
CA ALA A 214 -3.56 -3.73 4.13
C ALA A 214 -4.83 -2.98 3.70
N LEU A 215 -4.81 -1.65 3.69
CA LEU A 215 -5.91 -0.80 3.25
C LEU A 215 -5.63 -0.15 1.90
N ARG A 216 -4.71 -0.73 1.11
CA ARG A 216 -4.30 -0.22 -0.20
C ARG A 216 -3.94 1.27 -0.17
N GLY A 217 -3.12 1.63 0.81
CA GLY A 217 -2.61 2.99 0.98
C GLY A 217 -3.63 3.97 1.56
N ARG A 218 -4.81 3.53 2.01
CA ARG A 218 -5.74 4.41 2.75
C ARG A 218 -5.26 4.60 4.19
N MET A 219 -5.57 5.77 4.75
CA MET A 219 -5.38 6.03 6.17
C MET A 219 -6.21 5.06 7.02
N TYR A 220 -5.69 4.65 8.18
CA TYR A 220 -6.38 3.68 9.03
C TYR A 220 -7.79 4.12 9.42
N LYS A 221 -8.06 5.41 9.65
CA LYS A 221 -9.42 5.90 9.99
C LYS A 221 -10.50 5.53 8.96
N TYR A 222 -10.11 5.15 7.74
CA TYR A 222 -10.98 4.72 6.65
C TYR A 222 -11.12 3.19 6.53
N HIS A 223 -10.67 2.41 7.51
CA HIS A 223 -10.71 0.94 7.46
C HIS A 223 -12.13 0.35 7.35
N ASN A 224 -13.15 1.09 7.80
CA ASN A 224 -14.56 0.71 7.74
C ASN A 224 -15.31 1.28 6.52
N LEU A 225 -14.61 1.82 5.52
CA LEU A 225 -15.27 2.20 4.27
C LEU A 225 -15.84 0.97 3.55
N PRO A 226 -16.95 1.12 2.80
CA PRO A 226 -17.45 0.07 1.93
C PRO A 226 -16.39 -0.40 0.96
N SER A 227 -16.49 -1.67 0.60
CA SER A 227 -15.70 -2.29 -0.45
C SER A 227 -16.03 -1.70 -1.83
N SER A 228 -15.11 -1.85 -2.78
CA SER A 228 -15.29 -1.49 -4.20
C SER A 228 -16.54 -2.16 -4.78
N LEU A 229 -16.78 -3.42 -4.40
CA LEU A 229 -17.94 -4.20 -4.81
C LEU A 229 -19.25 -3.57 -4.28
N GLU A 230 -19.35 -3.36 -2.97
CA GLU A 230 -20.55 -2.76 -2.37
C GLU A 230 -20.84 -1.37 -2.94
N LEU A 231 -19.79 -0.62 -3.28
CA LEU A 231 -19.92 0.68 -3.90
C LEU A 231 -20.53 0.57 -5.30
N LEU A 232 -20.02 -0.33 -6.14
CA LEU A 232 -20.55 -0.56 -7.49
C LEU A 232 -21.96 -1.18 -7.47
N GLU A 233 -22.26 -2.08 -6.54
CA GLU A 233 -23.61 -2.64 -6.38
C GLU A 233 -24.64 -1.57 -5.96
N ARG A 234 -24.22 -0.61 -5.13
CA ARG A 234 -25.10 0.45 -4.64
C ARG A 234 -25.29 1.59 -5.65
N GLU A 235 -24.21 2.00 -6.31
CA GLU A 235 -24.16 3.25 -7.08
C GLU A 235 -24.08 3.00 -8.59
N GLY A 236 -23.64 1.81 -9.02
CA GLY A 236 -23.40 1.48 -10.42
C GLY A 236 -22.15 2.14 -11.01
N LEU A 237 -22.02 2.06 -12.33
CA LEU A 237 -20.97 2.73 -13.11
C LEU A 237 -21.31 4.21 -13.34
N THR A 238 -21.31 4.99 -12.26
CA THR A 238 -21.41 6.45 -12.32
C THR A 238 -20.16 7.05 -12.98
N ASP A 239 -20.24 8.28 -13.48
CA ASP A 239 -19.08 9.01 -14.01
C ASP A 239 -17.91 9.04 -13.01
N GLU A 240 -18.21 9.13 -11.71
CA GLU A 240 -17.20 9.08 -10.63
C GLU A 240 -16.53 7.71 -10.52
N ASN A 241 -17.28 6.62 -10.61
CA ASN A 241 -16.71 5.27 -10.56
C ASN A 241 -15.95 4.91 -11.83
N VAL A 242 -16.40 5.40 -12.98
CA VAL A 242 -15.66 5.29 -14.25
C VAL A 242 -14.33 6.03 -14.15
N GLU A 243 -14.32 7.27 -13.63
CA GLU A 243 -13.07 8.00 -13.39
C GLU A 243 -12.14 7.26 -12.44
N ARG A 244 -12.67 6.69 -11.34
CA ARG A 244 -11.87 5.88 -10.40
C ARG A 244 -11.25 4.64 -11.05
N ILE A 245 -11.92 4.05 -12.04
CA ILE A 245 -11.35 2.97 -12.83
C ILE A 245 -10.16 3.52 -13.60
N HIS A 246 -10.35 4.53 -14.44
CA HIS A 246 -9.30 5.11 -15.30
C HIS A 246 -8.09 5.64 -14.50
N THR A 247 -8.29 6.16 -13.29
CA THR A 247 -7.19 6.65 -12.43
C THR A 247 -6.42 5.54 -11.72
N GLY A 248 -6.93 4.30 -11.75
CA GLY A 248 -6.40 3.18 -10.97
C GLY A 248 -6.80 3.22 -9.49
N GLU A 249 -7.79 4.02 -9.06
CA GLU A 249 -8.34 3.92 -7.71
C GLU A 249 -9.21 2.65 -7.53
N LEU A 250 -9.84 2.18 -8.60
CA LEU A 250 -10.66 0.97 -8.64
C LEU A 250 -10.03 -0.05 -9.59
N ASP A 251 -9.63 -1.21 -9.07
CA ASP A 251 -9.19 -2.35 -9.90
C ASP A 251 -10.42 -3.06 -10.50
N ALA A 252 -10.81 -2.62 -11.70
CA ALA A 252 -11.97 -3.15 -12.38
C ALA A 252 -11.82 -4.63 -12.75
N ALA A 253 -10.60 -5.08 -13.04
CA ALA A 253 -10.33 -6.48 -13.36
C ALA A 253 -10.54 -7.37 -12.14
N GLU A 254 -9.98 -7.00 -10.98
CA GLU A 254 -10.20 -7.73 -9.73
C GLU A 254 -11.70 -7.79 -9.37
N VAL A 255 -12.44 -6.69 -9.48
CA VAL A 255 -13.87 -6.69 -9.17
C VAL A 255 -14.67 -7.51 -10.19
N ALA A 256 -14.32 -7.43 -11.48
CA ALA A 256 -14.98 -8.20 -12.53
C ALA A 256 -14.85 -9.71 -12.28
N ASP A 257 -13.65 -10.17 -11.93
CA ASP A 257 -13.37 -11.59 -11.61
C ASP A 257 -14.27 -12.09 -10.47
N GLU A 258 -14.48 -11.26 -9.45
CA GLU A 258 -15.29 -11.63 -8.29
C GLU A 258 -16.79 -11.73 -8.58
N ILE A 259 -17.30 -10.90 -9.49
CA ILE A 259 -18.73 -10.84 -9.79
C ILE A 259 -19.12 -11.58 -11.05
N ALA A 260 -18.17 -12.08 -11.85
CA ALA A 260 -18.42 -12.69 -13.15
C ALA A 260 -19.55 -13.73 -13.14
N ALA A 261 -19.61 -14.57 -12.11
CA ALA A 261 -20.65 -15.60 -11.96
C ALA A 261 -22.03 -15.04 -11.58
N LYS A 262 -22.10 -13.89 -10.91
CA LYS A 262 -23.34 -13.30 -10.36
C LYS A 262 -23.91 -12.18 -11.23
N ALA A 263 -23.04 -11.40 -11.86
CA ALA A 263 -23.37 -10.22 -12.65
C ALA A 263 -22.48 -10.13 -13.91
N PRO A 264 -22.62 -11.07 -14.86
CA PRO A 264 -21.73 -11.18 -16.02
C PRO A 264 -21.73 -9.93 -16.90
N ASP A 265 -22.87 -9.26 -17.06
CA ASP A 265 -22.97 -8.03 -17.85
C ASP A 265 -22.19 -6.86 -17.24
N LEU A 266 -22.17 -6.77 -15.89
CA LEU A 266 -21.40 -5.74 -15.19
C LEU A 266 -19.91 -6.06 -15.23
N ALA A 267 -19.53 -7.33 -15.07
CA ALA A 267 -18.15 -7.78 -15.23
C ALA A 267 -17.60 -7.43 -16.63
N ALA A 268 -18.37 -7.70 -17.69
CA ALA A 268 -17.97 -7.34 -19.06
C ALA A 268 -17.81 -5.82 -19.26
N GLN A 269 -18.68 -5.01 -18.65
CA GLN A 269 -18.55 -3.54 -18.69
C GLN A 269 -17.30 -3.04 -17.97
N LEU A 270 -17.01 -3.60 -16.78
CA LEU A 270 -15.80 -3.29 -16.02
C LEU A 270 -14.53 -3.59 -16.83
N MET A 271 -14.46 -4.77 -17.46
CA MET A 271 -13.32 -5.12 -18.31
C MET A 271 -13.17 -4.21 -19.52
N THR A 272 -14.29 -3.79 -20.13
CA THR A 272 -14.27 -2.87 -21.27
C THR A 272 -13.77 -1.48 -20.88
N LEU A 273 -14.11 -0.99 -19.69
CA LEU A 273 -13.64 0.29 -19.17
C LEU A 273 -12.16 0.24 -18.76
N TYR A 274 -11.73 -0.88 -18.20
CA TYR A 274 -10.34 -1.09 -17.80
C TYR A 274 -9.35 -1.05 -18.99
N GLN A 275 -9.81 -1.48 -20.17
CA GLN A 275 -9.01 -1.51 -21.40
C GLN A 275 -8.93 -0.17 -22.15
N GLN A 276 -9.62 0.87 -21.66
CA GLN A 276 -9.70 2.22 -22.28
C GLN A 276 -8.80 3.23 -21.57
#